data_AF-A0A7Y5HCD3-F1
#
_entry.id   AF-A0A7Y5HCD3-F1
#
_cell.length_a   1.000
_cell.length_b   1.000
_cell.length_c   1.000
_cell.angle_alpha   90.00
_cell.angle_beta   90.00
_cell.angle_gamma   90.00
#
_symmetry.space_group_name_H-M   'P 1'
#
loop_
_entity.id
_entity.type
_entity.pdbx_description
1 polymer ?
#
loop_
_entity_poly.entity_id
_entity_poly.type
_entity_poly.pdbx_seq_one_letter_code
_entity_poly.pdbx_strand_id
1 'polypeptide(L)'
;MRTLGLLFLALAALPCAAGENVVLSSVNGSEFEEAARALAKHRDNAPIVPFDPADPEAVLPRLRELNPRSVAIVLRPEEIDVNSVRRILVMASKVDDDPFVDFEFAYVTGATAGDARTFVENIIRASKAQTPRRIGTAPVHGGKTPCLARDSEFVLGPLRFPERVVAFSAPDGAEGRDQTFIDANLRSLAGCGTIYMGGHGMPWEVSTGARAEDIARINLFPAVVFNYACHTGVAVRWLEETFDNGDFVARFAEIDPAKSFALSVIRSGATGYVAYVNPRPAGPELSIDFHRLLAGATLGETRRRDYDKIVLGYVGFGEKGIVPPVVKDGGRKPRKDLDVVRDMMLDAATGGIAYGDPAFRPYPATPAALPQSVRSSRDGADLRVTFRVSANFVFTWCSDPFAQAADGRGMLMKVCDRVELPQGFEPGDLTVEAASFGKDALETLPVVSAVESDAGKRFLHLKVNWAYRKGLSGDVEVRVRVKGKTKTR
;
A
#
# COMPACT_ATOMS: atom_id res chain seq x y z
N MET A 1 62.53 9.82 -22.30
CA MET A 1 61.07 9.75 -22.46
C MET A 1 60.51 8.84 -21.38
N ARG A 2 59.85 9.40 -20.36
CA ARG A 2 59.20 8.66 -19.26
C ARG A 2 57.70 8.92 -19.35
N THR A 3 56.92 7.88 -19.56
CA THR A 3 55.46 7.91 -19.64
C THR A 3 54.89 7.89 -18.21
N LEU A 4 54.18 8.97 -17.82
CA LEU A 4 53.40 9.05 -16.59
C LEU A 4 52.07 8.32 -16.80
N GLY A 5 51.82 7.25 -16.04
CA GLY A 5 50.51 6.61 -15.98
C GLY A 5 49.58 7.37 -15.05
N LEU A 6 48.45 7.88 -15.57
CA LEU A 6 47.36 8.40 -14.76
C LEU A 6 46.60 7.24 -14.12
N LEU A 7 46.66 7.15 -12.79
CA LEU A 7 45.87 6.24 -11.99
C LEU A 7 44.49 6.89 -11.74
N PHE A 8 43.44 6.41 -12.42
CA PHE A 8 42.06 6.76 -12.06
C PHE A 8 41.68 6.00 -10.79
N LEU A 9 41.71 6.69 -9.64
CA LEU A 9 41.03 6.22 -8.44
C LEU A 9 39.52 6.39 -8.66
N ALA A 10 38.83 5.28 -8.93
CA ALA A 10 37.39 5.22 -8.75
C ALA A 10 37.11 5.36 -7.24
N LEU A 11 36.53 6.48 -6.82
CA LEU A 11 35.93 6.59 -5.50
C LEU A 11 34.76 5.60 -5.46
N ALA A 12 34.98 4.44 -4.85
CA ALA A 12 33.88 3.61 -4.39
C ALA A 12 33.14 4.40 -3.30
N ALA A 13 31.92 4.85 -3.60
CA ALA A 13 31.03 5.41 -2.60
C ALA A 13 30.88 4.38 -1.47
N LEU A 14 31.37 4.72 -0.28
CA LEU A 14 31.16 3.91 0.90
C LEU A 14 29.64 3.85 1.16
N PRO A 15 29.08 2.68 1.52
CA PRO A 15 27.66 2.58 1.83
C PRO A 15 27.36 3.46 3.05
N CYS A 16 26.63 4.55 2.81
CA CYS A 16 26.05 5.36 3.88
C CYS A 16 25.15 4.43 4.70
N ALA A 17 25.35 4.37 6.02
CA ALA A 17 24.49 3.58 6.89
C ALA A 17 23.04 4.05 6.67
N ALA A 18 22.16 3.14 6.27
CA ALA A 18 20.74 3.46 6.09
C ALA A 18 20.18 3.98 7.41
N GLY A 19 19.92 5.27 7.46
CA GLY A 19 19.85 5.96 8.73
C GLY A 19 19.43 7.40 8.52
N GLU A 20 18.12 7.61 8.50
CA GLU A 20 17.42 8.73 9.12
C GLU A 20 15.93 8.64 8.75
N ASN A 21 15.07 9.09 9.66
CA ASN A 21 13.69 9.40 9.30
C ASN A 21 13.67 10.84 8.81
N VAL A 22 12.89 11.13 7.77
CA VAL A 22 12.76 12.49 7.22
C VAL A 22 11.31 12.94 7.33
N VAL A 23 11.10 14.24 7.53
CA VAL A 23 9.79 14.88 7.39
C VAL A 23 9.85 15.81 6.18
N LEU A 24 9.14 15.47 5.11
CA LEU A 24 8.87 16.40 4.00
C LEU A 24 7.69 17.30 4.38
N SER A 25 7.83 18.61 4.19
CA SER A 25 6.81 19.59 4.58
C SER A 25 6.59 20.63 3.50
N SER A 26 5.36 20.76 2.99
CA SER A 26 4.93 21.90 2.17
C SER A 26 4.43 23.07 3.02
N VAL A 27 4.30 22.86 4.32
CA VAL A 27 3.49 23.70 5.23
C VAL A 27 4.32 24.68 6.06
N ASN A 28 5.57 24.94 5.66
CA ASN A 28 6.49 25.80 6.40
C ASN A 28 5.95 27.23 6.50
N GLY A 29 5.91 27.80 7.71
CA GLY A 29 5.32 29.10 7.99
C GLY A 29 3.79 29.11 8.11
N SER A 30 3.13 27.95 8.06
CA SER A 30 1.68 27.82 8.27
C SER A 30 1.36 27.16 9.61
N GLU A 31 0.08 27.20 10.02
CA GLU A 31 -0.39 26.57 11.25
C GLU A 31 -0.19 25.03 11.27
N PHE A 32 -0.13 24.38 10.10
CA PHE A 32 0.12 22.93 9.99
C PHE A 32 1.57 22.55 10.33
N GLU A 33 2.50 23.51 10.38
CA GLU A 33 3.91 23.26 10.66
C GLU A 33 4.13 22.65 12.06
N GLU A 34 3.24 22.91 13.02
CA GLU A 34 3.33 22.32 14.36
C GLU A 34 3.25 20.79 14.32
N ALA A 35 2.45 20.21 13.43
CA ALA A 35 2.35 18.77 13.26
C ALA A 35 3.69 18.19 12.75
N ALA A 36 4.33 18.86 11.77
CA ALA A 36 5.64 18.49 11.25
C ALA A 36 6.72 18.53 12.34
N ARG A 37 6.75 19.61 13.14
CA ARG A 37 7.71 19.78 14.25
C ARG A 37 7.51 18.74 15.35
N ALA A 38 6.27 18.45 15.73
CA ALA A 38 5.95 17.44 16.73
C ALA A 38 6.41 16.05 16.27
N LEU A 39 6.15 15.70 15.00
CA LEU A 39 6.55 14.42 14.41
C LEU A 39 8.09 14.30 14.28
N ALA A 40 8.75 15.35 13.78
CA ALA A 40 10.20 15.40 13.68
C ALA A 40 10.87 15.19 15.04
N LYS A 41 10.37 15.88 16.08
CA LYS A 41 10.84 15.71 17.46
C LYS A 41 10.62 14.28 17.98
N HIS A 42 9.49 13.65 17.66
CA HIS A 42 9.25 12.26 18.05
C HIS A 42 10.26 11.29 17.43
N ARG A 43 10.68 11.57 16.19
CA ARG A 43 11.60 10.75 15.41
C ARG A 43 13.04 11.19 15.58
N ASP A 44 13.47 11.35 16.83
CA ASP A 44 14.85 11.70 17.20
C ASP A 44 15.37 12.99 16.54
N ASN A 45 14.51 14.00 16.40
CA ASN A 45 14.79 15.26 15.72
C ASN A 45 15.13 15.09 14.24
N ALA A 46 14.38 14.21 13.55
CA ALA A 46 14.41 14.04 12.11
C ALA A 46 14.43 15.39 11.36
N PRO A 47 15.25 15.54 10.30
CA PRO A 47 15.26 16.77 9.52
C PRO A 47 13.90 17.02 8.85
N ILE A 48 13.45 18.28 8.95
CA ILE A 48 12.32 18.78 8.18
C ILE A 48 12.86 19.39 6.89
N VAL A 49 12.50 18.81 5.75
CA VAL A 49 12.91 19.26 4.42
C VAL A 49 11.72 19.92 3.73
N PRO A 50 11.79 21.23 3.44
CA PRO A 50 10.79 21.92 2.64
C PRO A 50 10.69 21.31 1.24
N PHE A 51 9.47 21.17 0.72
CA PHE A 51 9.26 20.77 -0.66
C PHE A 51 7.99 21.39 -1.24
N ASP A 52 7.90 21.43 -2.57
CA ASP A 52 6.70 21.83 -3.29
C ASP A 52 5.95 20.57 -3.77
N PRO A 53 4.69 20.34 -3.34
CA PRO A 53 3.87 19.23 -3.85
C PRO A 53 3.61 19.33 -5.36
N ALA A 54 3.76 20.53 -5.95
CA ALA A 54 3.67 20.74 -7.38
C ALA A 54 4.86 20.13 -8.13
N ASP A 55 6.04 20.15 -7.52
CA ASP A 55 7.31 19.66 -8.06
C ASP A 55 8.11 18.89 -6.98
N PRO A 56 7.68 17.67 -6.61
CA PRO A 56 8.35 16.91 -5.57
C PRO A 56 9.76 16.44 -5.98
N GLU A 57 10.07 16.38 -7.27
CA GLU A 57 11.40 15.94 -7.72
C GLU A 57 12.51 16.94 -7.38
N ALA A 58 12.17 18.20 -7.12
CA ALA A 58 13.12 19.23 -6.69
C ALA A 58 13.87 18.86 -5.39
N VAL A 59 13.31 17.99 -4.54
CA VAL A 59 13.98 17.54 -3.30
C VAL A 59 14.82 16.27 -3.44
N LEU A 60 14.85 15.63 -4.62
CA LEU A 60 15.64 14.41 -4.85
C LEU A 60 17.13 14.55 -4.48
N PRO A 61 17.85 15.66 -4.79
CA PRO A 61 19.25 15.80 -4.37
C PRO A 61 19.41 15.71 -2.85
N ARG A 62 18.48 16.30 -2.10
CA ARG A 62 18.52 16.28 -0.63
C ARG A 62 18.12 14.90 -0.08
N LEU A 63 17.14 14.24 -0.69
CA LEU A 63 16.75 12.88 -0.30
C LEU A 63 17.89 11.88 -0.55
N ARG A 64 18.64 12.02 -1.65
CA ARG A 64 19.83 11.21 -1.93
C ARG A 64 20.94 11.39 -0.90
N GLU A 65 21.15 12.64 -0.46
CA GLU A 65 22.13 12.94 0.59
C GLU A 65 21.73 12.32 1.94
N LEU A 66 20.43 12.39 2.28
CA LEU A 66 19.89 11.87 3.54
C LEU A 66 19.70 10.35 3.54
N ASN A 67 19.49 9.73 2.37
CA ASN A 67 19.22 8.30 2.21
C ASN A 67 18.19 7.76 3.23
N PRO A 68 16.97 8.35 3.28
CA PRO A 68 16.04 8.07 4.35
C PRO A 68 15.50 6.65 4.32
N ARG A 69 15.29 6.04 5.48
CA ARG A 69 14.52 4.79 5.57
C ARG A 69 13.02 5.05 5.47
N SER A 70 12.56 6.12 6.11
CA SER A 70 11.16 6.50 6.10
C SER A 70 10.96 8.01 5.98
N VAL A 71 9.90 8.40 5.29
CA VAL A 71 9.55 9.78 4.99
C VAL A 71 8.09 10.05 5.38
N ALA A 72 7.88 10.88 6.40
CA ALA A 72 6.55 11.41 6.67
C ALA A 72 6.33 12.67 5.83
N ILE A 73 5.19 12.78 5.17
CA ILE A 73 4.89 13.88 4.26
C ILE A 73 3.74 14.70 4.86
N VAL A 74 4.05 15.90 5.32
CA VAL A 74 3.09 16.80 5.98
C VAL A 74 2.58 17.80 4.95
N LEU A 75 1.27 17.75 4.69
CA LEU A 75 0.58 18.53 3.67
C LEU A 75 -0.72 19.13 4.21
N ARG A 76 -1.16 20.24 3.61
CA ARG A 76 -2.53 20.72 3.75
C ARG A 76 -3.49 19.79 3.01
N PRO A 77 -4.74 19.64 3.47
CA PRO A 77 -5.66 18.67 2.86
C PRO A 77 -6.01 19.00 1.41
N GLU A 78 -5.98 20.28 1.00
CA GLU A 78 -6.20 20.72 -0.38
C GLU A 78 -5.04 20.38 -1.34
N GLU A 79 -3.85 20.05 -0.82
CA GLU A 79 -2.68 19.66 -1.61
C GLU A 79 -2.68 18.15 -1.96
N ILE A 80 -3.62 17.39 -1.39
CA ILE A 80 -3.74 15.94 -1.58
C ILE A 80 -4.83 15.64 -2.61
N ASP A 81 -4.40 15.19 -3.79
CA ASP A 81 -5.23 14.66 -4.84
C ASP A 81 -4.53 13.45 -5.51
N VAL A 82 -5.20 12.82 -6.48
CA VAL A 82 -4.63 11.66 -7.18
C VAL A 82 -3.32 11.97 -7.90
N ASN A 83 -3.13 13.19 -8.40
CA ASN A 83 -1.91 13.58 -9.09
C ASN A 83 -0.77 13.86 -8.10
N SER A 84 -1.02 14.50 -6.96
CA SER A 84 0.03 14.67 -5.94
C SER A 84 0.48 13.33 -5.36
N VAL A 85 -0.45 12.41 -5.07
CA VAL A 85 -0.12 11.06 -4.60
C VAL A 85 0.77 10.31 -5.60
N ARG A 86 0.41 10.37 -6.90
CA ARG A 86 1.19 9.73 -7.97
C ARG A 86 2.57 10.35 -8.16
N ARG A 87 2.68 11.68 -8.11
CA ARG A 87 3.99 12.35 -8.25
C ARG A 87 4.91 12.04 -7.09
N ILE A 88 4.36 11.95 -5.87
CA ILE A 88 5.14 11.53 -4.69
C ILE A 88 5.59 10.08 -4.83
N LEU A 89 4.72 9.18 -5.30
CA LEU A 89 5.09 7.79 -5.56
C LEU A 89 6.21 7.67 -6.61
N VAL A 90 6.16 8.46 -7.68
CA VAL A 90 7.23 8.52 -8.70
C VAL A 90 8.52 9.09 -8.13
N MET A 91 8.46 10.17 -7.34
CA MET A 91 9.64 10.72 -6.64
C MET A 91 10.24 9.66 -5.71
N ALA A 92 9.40 8.90 -5.01
CA ALA A 92 9.85 7.88 -4.07
C ALA A 92 10.57 6.71 -4.74
N SER A 93 10.52 6.56 -6.08
CA SER A 93 11.26 5.55 -6.84
C SER A 93 12.38 6.13 -7.71
N LYS A 94 12.94 7.25 -7.28
CA LYS A 94 13.94 8.03 -8.04
C LYS A 94 15.09 8.50 -7.15
N VAL A 95 15.15 8.08 -5.89
CA VAL A 95 16.31 8.39 -5.03
C VAL A 95 17.52 7.64 -5.58
N ASP A 96 17.38 6.37 -5.95
CA ASP A 96 18.37 5.64 -6.74
C ASP A 96 17.91 5.32 -8.18
N ASP A 97 18.66 4.45 -8.86
CA ASP A 97 18.50 4.14 -10.30
C ASP A 97 17.61 2.90 -10.56
N ASP A 98 17.26 2.14 -9.52
CA ASP A 98 16.40 0.97 -9.66
C ASP A 98 14.92 1.36 -9.68
N PRO A 99 14.01 0.46 -10.09
CA PRO A 99 12.63 0.85 -10.36
C PRO A 99 11.74 0.95 -9.11
N PHE A 100 12.22 0.51 -7.94
CA PHE A 100 11.42 0.36 -6.72
C PHE A 100 11.37 1.63 -5.89
N VAL A 101 10.47 1.67 -4.89
CA VAL A 101 10.45 2.81 -3.98
C VAL A 101 11.58 2.69 -2.95
N ASP A 102 12.35 3.76 -2.81
CA ASP A 102 13.58 3.83 -2.04
C ASP A 102 13.33 3.98 -0.52
N PHE A 103 12.14 4.44 -0.12
CA PHE A 103 11.79 4.67 1.27
C PHE A 103 10.31 4.38 1.57
N GLU A 104 10.04 4.05 2.82
CA GLU A 104 8.67 3.93 3.34
C GLU A 104 8.06 5.33 3.52
N PHE A 105 6.82 5.57 3.08
CA PHE A 105 6.18 6.87 3.29
C PHE A 105 4.70 6.81 3.64
N ALA A 106 4.26 7.83 4.36
CA ALA A 106 2.85 8.08 4.67
C ALA A 106 2.62 9.59 4.86
N TYR A 107 1.35 9.99 4.80
CA TYR A 107 0.91 11.38 4.79
C TYR A 107 0.39 11.81 6.16
N VAL A 108 0.66 13.05 6.54
CA VAL A 108 0.08 13.68 7.72
C VAL A 108 -0.68 14.92 7.30
N THR A 109 -1.95 14.97 7.67
CA THR A 109 -2.86 16.07 7.38
C THR A 109 -4.03 16.06 8.38
N GLY A 110 -4.94 17.01 8.23
CA GLY A 110 -6.19 17.11 9.00
C GLY A 110 -7.14 18.09 8.31
N ALA A 111 -8.42 18.07 8.69
CA ALA A 111 -9.37 19.09 8.19
C ALA A 111 -8.99 20.50 8.63
N THR A 112 -8.31 20.59 9.77
CA THR A 112 -7.67 21.80 10.31
C THR A 112 -6.24 21.49 10.75
N ALA A 113 -5.43 22.53 10.99
CA ALA A 113 -4.11 22.38 11.58
C ALA A 113 -4.15 21.70 12.96
N GLY A 114 -5.18 22.00 13.76
CA GLY A 114 -5.41 21.37 15.06
C GLY A 114 -5.70 19.87 14.96
N ASP A 115 -6.48 19.45 13.96
CA ASP A 115 -6.71 18.02 13.70
C ASP A 115 -5.41 17.31 13.28
N ALA A 116 -4.60 17.93 12.42
CA ALA A 116 -3.31 17.37 11.99
C ALA A 116 -2.33 17.21 13.17
N ARG A 117 -2.27 18.21 14.05
CA ARG A 117 -1.48 18.15 15.29
C ARG A 117 -2.00 17.06 16.22
N THR A 118 -3.30 16.99 16.45
CA THR A 118 -3.93 15.97 17.30
C THR A 118 -3.67 14.55 16.75
N PHE A 119 -3.68 14.39 15.43
CA PHE A 119 -3.35 13.13 14.78
C PHE A 119 -1.92 12.67 15.09
N VAL A 120 -0.94 13.56 14.96
CA VAL A 120 0.45 13.30 15.34
C VAL A 120 0.58 12.99 16.84
N GLU A 121 -0.09 13.74 17.71
CA GLU A 121 -0.07 13.49 19.16
C GLU A 121 -0.66 12.11 19.51
N ASN A 122 -1.72 11.68 18.83
CA ASN A 122 -2.30 10.34 18.97
C ASN A 122 -1.31 9.26 18.52
N ILE A 123 -0.61 9.44 17.40
CA ILE A 123 0.44 8.52 16.95
C ILE A 123 1.54 8.39 18.00
N ILE A 124 2.05 9.51 18.52
CA ILE A 124 3.10 9.54 19.56
C ILE A 124 2.62 8.85 20.84
N ARG A 125 1.35 9.05 21.21
CA ARG A 125 0.76 8.41 22.39
C ARG A 125 0.65 6.91 22.19
N ALA A 126 0.20 6.47 21.02
CA ALA A 126 0.06 5.06 20.69
C ALA A 126 1.40 4.35 20.54
N SER A 127 2.45 5.01 20.03
CA SER A 127 3.79 4.41 19.88
C SER A 127 4.47 4.10 21.22
N LYS A 128 4.04 4.78 22.29
CA LYS A 128 4.51 4.55 23.67
C LYS A 128 3.63 3.58 24.45
N ALA A 129 2.45 3.25 23.93
CA ALA A 129 1.47 2.39 24.58
C ALA A 129 1.43 1.02 23.91
N GLN A 130 0.94 0.01 24.64
CA GLN A 130 0.61 -1.25 24.01
C GLN A 130 -0.70 -1.11 23.22
N THR A 131 -0.63 -1.31 21.90
CA THR A 131 -1.84 -1.32 21.07
C THR A 131 -2.78 -2.45 21.50
N PRO A 132 -4.10 -2.20 21.65
CA PRO A 132 -5.07 -3.23 21.95
C PRO A 132 -5.01 -4.38 20.94
N ARG A 133 -5.00 -5.61 21.45
CA ARG A 133 -5.07 -6.82 20.61
C ARG A 133 -6.49 -7.17 20.17
N ARG A 134 -7.35 -6.17 19.95
CA ARG A 134 -8.71 -6.34 19.44
C ARG A 134 -8.79 -5.80 18.02
N ILE A 135 -9.44 -6.53 17.13
CA ILE A 135 -9.69 -6.14 15.75
C ILE A 135 -11.15 -5.72 15.60
N GLY A 136 -11.40 -4.70 14.79
CA GLY A 136 -12.73 -4.36 14.31
C GLY A 136 -12.87 -4.72 12.84
N THR A 137 -13.99 -5.29 12.43
CA THR A 137 -14.30 -5.55 11.01
C THR A 137 -15.67 -4.96 10.68
N ALA A 138 -15.73 -4.08 9.70
CA ALA A 138 -16.95 -3.39 9.32
C ALA A 138 -17.21 -3.42 7.81
N PRO A 139 -17.49 -4.62 7.24
CA PRO A 139 -17.72 -4.77 5.82
C PRO A 139 -19.15 -4.33 5.45
N VAL A 140 -19.31 -3.85 4.21
CA VAL A 140 -20.62 -3.74 3.57
C VAL A 140 -20.86 -4.98 2.72
N HIS A 141 -21.99 -5.65 2.96
CA HIS A 141 -22.45 -6.77 2.16
C HIS A 141 -23.46 -6.31 1.11
N GLY A 142 -23.38 -6.91 -0.08
CA GLY A 142 -24.42 -6.81 -1.09
C GLY A 142 -25.53 -7.84 -0.87
N GLY A 143 -26.68 -7.64 -1.52
CA GLY A 143 -27.79 -8.58 -1.52
C GLY A 143 -28.69 -8.48 -0.28
N LYS A 144 -29.37 -9.58 0.06
CA LYS A 144 -30.41 -9.66 1.11
C LYS A 144 -29.87 -10.06 2.49
N THR A 145 -28.57 -9.96 2.71
CA THR A 145 -27.98 -10.29 4.02
C THR A 145 -28.32 -9.17 4.99
N PRO A 146 -28.91 -9.41 6.16
CA PRO A 146 -29.20 -8.32 7.11
C PRO A 146 -27.90 -7.76 7.73
N CYS A 147 -27.98 -6.53 8.26
CA CYS A 147 -26.94 -5.98 9.13
C CYS A 147 -26.68 -6.93 10.32
N LEU A 148 -25.42 -7.02 10.75
CA LEU A 148 -25.01 -7.96 11.80
C LEU A 148 -23.94 -7.35 12.69
N ALA A 149 -24.14 -7.42 14.00
CA ALA A 149 -23.12 -7.09 14.98
C ALA A 149 -22.85 -8.30 15.88
N ARG A 150 -21.59 -8.75 15.95
CA ARG A 150 -21.19 -9.91 16.77
C ARG A 150 -19.74 -9.83 17.18
N ASP A 151 -19.39 -10.57 18.23
CA ASP A 151 -17.98 -10.85 18.54
C ASP A 151 -17.56 -12.16 17.87
N SER A 152 -16.28 -12.25 17.50
CA SER A 152 -15.66 -13.41 16.88
C SER A 152 -14.18 -13.49 17.24
N GLU A 153 -13.45 -14.38 16.58
CA GLU A 153 -12.00 -14.49 16.69
C GLU A 153 -11.37 -14.43 15.30
N PHE A 154 -10.46 -13.48 15.10
CA PHE A 154 -9.67 -13.38 13.89
C PHE A 154 -8.37 -14.16 14.06
N VAL A 155 -8.05 -14.99 13.06
CA VAL A 155 -6.94 -15.93 13.08
C VAL A 155 -5.94 -15.61 11.97
N LEU A 156 -4.69 -15.35 12.34
CA LEU A 156 -3.57 -15.15 11.40
C LEU A 156 -2.40 -16.05 11.80
N GLY A 157 -2.29 -17.22 11.16
CA GLY A 157 -1.29 -18.22 11.52
C GLY A 157 -1.42 -18.63 13.01
N PRO A 158 -0.38 -18.42 13.84
CA PRO A 158 -0.42 -18.67 15.29
C PRO A 158 -1.08 -17.51 16.07
N LEU A 159 -1.31 -16.34 15.46
CA LEU A 159 -1.92 -15.21 16.13
C LEU A 159 -3.43 -15.37 16.22
N ARG A 160 -3.99 -14.92 17.34
CA ARG A 160 -5.41 -14.89 17.65
C ARG A 160 -5.76 -13.50 18.19
N PHE A 161 -6.85 -12.93 17.70
CA PHE A 161 -7.33 -11.62 18.10
C PHE A 161 -8.84 -11.69 18.34
N PRO A 162 -9.34 -11.24 19.51
CA PRO A 162 -10.74 -10.91 19.66
C PRO A 162 -11.19 -9.95 18.56
N GLU A 163 -12.26 -10.28 17.87
CA GLU A 163 -12.78 -9.51 16.75
C GLU A 163 -14.17 -8.97 17.07
N ARG A 164 -14.40 -7.69 16.78
CA ARG A 164 -15.73 -7.08 16.74
C ARG A 164 -16.16 -6.92 15.28
N VAL A 165 -17.21 -7.63 14.88
CA VAL A 165 -17.78 -7.52 13.53
C VAL A 165 -19.02 -6.61 13.59
N VAL A 166 -19.08 -5.62 12.70
CA VAL A 166 -20.21 -4.72 12.47
C VAL A 166 -20.46 -4.65 10.95
N ALA A 167 -21.16 -5.64 10.41
CA ALA A 167 -21.46 -5.72 8.99
C ALA A 167 -22.71 -4.92 8.63
N PHE A 168 -22.61 -4.12 7.57
CA PHE A 168 -23.70 -3.29 7.06
C PHE A 168 -24.30 -3.89 5.79
N SER A 169 -25.58 -3.67 5.59
CA SER A 169 -26.30 -4.07 4.39
C SER A 169 -27.43 -3.11 4.10
N ALA A 170 -27.87 -3.10 2.84
CA ALA A 170 -28.98 -2.25 2.44
C ALA A 170 -30.28 -2.85 3.02
N PRO A 171 -31.21 -2.02 3.51
CA PRO A 171 -32.55 -2.50 3.85
C PRO A 171 -33.18 -3.18 2.63
N ASP A 172 -33.92 -4.27 2.85
CA ASP A 172 -34.43 -5.18 1.82
C ASP A 172 -34.86 -4.50 0.50
N GLY A 173 -33.97 -4.55 -0.50
CA GLY A 173 -34.25 -4.12 -1.87
C GLY A 173 -34.33 -2.61 -2.12
N ALA A 174 -34.01 -1.76 -1.13
CA ALA A 174 -34.02 -0.31 -1.28
C ALA A 174 -32.61 0.28 -1.38
N GLU A 175 -32.47 1.37 -2.14
CA GLU A 175 -31.32 2.27 -1.99
C GLU A 175 -31.36 2.88 -0.58
N GLY A 176 -30.30 2.71 0.21
CA GLY A 176 -30.27 3.27 1.57
C GLY A 176 -29.24 2.64 2.50
N ARG A 177 -29.32 3.06 3.76
CA ARG A 177 -28.51 2.57 4.90
C ARG A 177 -29.43 2.35 6.09
N ASP A 178 -29.08 1.40 6.95
CA ASP A 178 -29.75 1.21 8.24
C ASP A 178 -29.11 2.12 9.30
N GLN A 179 -29.56 3.38 9.36
CA GLN A 179 -29.01 4.38 10.29
C GLN A 179 -29.20 3.96 11.75
N THR A 180 -30.34 3.34 12.09
CA THR A 180 -30.61 2.83 13.44
C THR A 180 -29.57 1.80 13.86
N PHE A 181 -29.22 0.88 12.96
CA PHE A 181 -28.16 -0.10 13.22
C PHE A 181 -26.78 0.56 13.35
N ILE A 182 -26.45 1.52 12.47
CA ILE A 182 -25.18 2.27 12.51
C ILE A 182 -25.03 2.98 13.86
N ASP A 183 -26.02 3.77 14.27
CA ASP A 183 -25.99 4.53 15.52
C ASP A 183 -25.84 3.61 16.74
N ALA A 184 -26.49 2.43 16.71
CA ALA A 184 -26.43 1.45 17.79
C ALA A 184 -25.09 0.69 17.88
N ASN A 185 -24.44 0.40 16.74
CA ASN A 185 -23.36 -0.58 16.70
C ASN A 185 -21.99 -0.02 16.31
N LEU A 186 -21.90 1.08 15.56
CA LEU A 186 -20.63 1.58 15.05
C LEU A 186 -19.66 1.95 16.18
N ARG A 187 -20.17 2.47 17.30
CA ARG A 187 -19.38 2.78 18.51
C ARG A 187 -18.69 1.57 19.13
N SER A 188 -19.16 0.35 18.85
CA SER A 188 -18.53 -0.88 19.37
C SER A 188 -17.15 -1.16 18.78
N LEU A 189 -16.76 -0.46 17.71
CA LEU A 189 -15.40 -0.50 17.15
C LEU A 189 -14.38 0.29 18.00
N ALA A 190 -14.84 1.12 18.95
CA ALA A 190 -13.95 1.85 19.84
C ALA A 190 -13.07 0.89 20.66
N GLY A 191 -11.80 1.26 20.84
CA GLY A 191 -10.81 0.45 21.54
C GLY A 191 -10.24 -0.73 20.74
N CYS A 192 -10.62 -0.90 19.47
CA CYS A 192 -9.87 -1.79 18.57
C CYS A 192 -8.49 -1.19 18.26
N GLY A 193 -7.47 -2.04 18.15
CA GLY A 193 -6.12 -1.63 17.75
C GLY A 193 -5.94 -1.56 16.24
N THR A 194 -6.75 -2.30 15.48
CA THR A 194 -6.82 -2.18 14.02
C THR A 194 -8.26 -2.45 13.57
N ILE A 195 -8.71 -1.73 12.55
CA ILE A 195 -10.04 -1.88 11.97
C ILE A 195 -9.92 -2.15 10.47
N TYR A 196 -10.64 -3.13 9.96
CA TYR A 196 -10.77 -3.42 8.54
C TYR A 196 -12.20 -3.14 8.08
N MET A 197 -12.41 -2.18 7.19
CA MET A 197 -13.75 -1.79 6.75
C MET A 197 -13.79 -1.51 5.26
N GLY A 198 -14.98 -1.49 4.67
CA GLY A 198 -15.13 -1.07 3.27
C GLY A 198 -16.36 -1.63 2.58
N GLY A 199 -16.47 -1.30 1.30
CA GLY A 199 -17.63 -1.53 0.45
C GLY A 199 -17.48 -0.73 -0.84
N HIS A 200 -18.59 -0.28 -1.42
CA HIS A 200 -18.54 0.84 -2.35
C HIS A 200 -18.28 2.13 -1.58
N GLY A 201 -17.58 3.09 -2.18
CA GLY A 201 -17.10 4.28 -1.48
C GLY A 201 -17.20 5.53 -2.31
N MET A 202 -17.48 6.62 -1.61
CA MET A 202 -17.43 8.00 -2.07
C MET A 202 -16.56 8.80 -1.08
N PRO A 203 -16.09 10.01 -1.43
CA PRO A 203 -15.30 10.82 -0.51
C PRO A 203 -15.94 11.07 0.86
N TRP A 204 -17.26 10.96 1.00
CA TRP A 204 -18.01 11.20 2.23
C TRP A 204 -18.60 9.95 2.91
N GLU A 205 -18.50 8.76 2.31
CA GLU A 205 -19.13 7.55 2.86
C GLU A 205 -18.59 6.24 2.31
N VAL A 206 -18.81 5.17 3.09
CA VAL A 206 -18.90 3.81 2.55
C VAL A 206 -20.39 3.58 2.26
N SER A 207 -20.77 3.41 0.99
CA SER A 207 -22.16 3.27 0.55
C SER A 207 -22.86 2.18 1.35
N THR A 208 -24.10 2.43 1.79
CA THR A 208 -24.89 1.55 2.66
C THR A 208 -24.35 1.36 4.09
N GLY A 209 -23.09 1.71 4.35
CA GLY A 209 -22.48 1.77 5.69
C GLY A 209 -22.39 3.18 6.25
N ALA A 210 -21.30 3.44 6.97
CA ALA A 210 -21.05 4.70 7.67
C ALA A 210 -20.74 5.87 6.72
N ARG A 211 -21.23 7.06 7.09
CA ARG A 211 -20.80 8.36 6.57
C ARG A 211 -19.68 8.98 7.40
N ALA A 212 -19.06 10.01 6.84
CA ALA A 212 -18.14 10.90 7.54
C ALA A 212 -18.72 11.39 8.89
N GLU A 213 -20.01 11.78 8.92
CA GLU A 213 -20.69 12.23 10.14
C GLU A 213 -20.89 11.12 11.18
N ASP A 214 -21.03 9.86 10.77
CA ASP A 214 -21.11 8.72 11.69
C ASP A 214 -19.74 8.45 12.32
N ILE A 215 -18.70 8.46 11.49
CA ILE A 215 -17.31 8.26 11.92
C ILE A 215 -16.88 9.37 12.87
N ALA A 216 -17.20 10.63 12.57
CA ALA A 216 -16.86 11.78 13.42
C ALA A 216 -17.45 11.69 14.84
N ARG A 217 -18.47 10.85 15.07
CA ARG A 217 -19.16 10.66 16.35
C ARG A 217 -18.60 9.51 17.21
N ILE A 218 -17.57 8.80 16.75
CA ILE A 218 -16.95 7.68 17.48
C ILE A 218 -15.49 7.97 17.82
N ASN A 219 -14.96 7.28 18.82
CA ASN A 219 -13.53 7.33 19.15
C ASN A 219 -12.82 6.11 18.54
N LEU A 220 -11.99 6.36 17.53
CA LEU A 220 -11.19 5.35 16.85
C LEU A 220 -9.80 5.16 17.48
N PHE A 221 -9.41 5.93 18.49
CA PHE A 221 -8.11 5.74 19.12
C PHE A 221 -7.99 4.38 19.83
N PRO A 222 -6.88 3.62 19.69
CA PRO A 222 -5.67 3.92 18.91
C PRO A 222 -5.59 3.18 17.56
N ALA A 223 -6.72 2.92 16.91
CA ALA A 223 -6.79 2.06 15.73
C ALA A 223 -5.99 2.56 14.54
N VAL A 224 -5.32 1.64 13.84
CA VAL A 224 -5.01 1.79 12.42
C VAL A 224 -6.20 1.26 11.62
N VAL A 225 -6.75 2.08 10.72
CA VAL A 225 -7.94 1.74 9.93
C VAL A 225 -7.54 1.42 8.49
N PHE A 226 -7.93 0.26 7.98
CA PHE A 226 -7.80 -0.11 6.58
C PHE A 226 -9.17 -0.04 5.92
N ASN A 227 -9.32 0.85 4.94
CA ASN A 227 -10.57 1.01 4.20
C ASN A 227 -10.42 0.64 2.72
N TYR A 228 -11.08 -0.45 2.32
CA TYR A 228 -11.02 -0.95 0.94
C TYR A 228 -12.08 -0.34 0.01
N ALA A 229 -12.80 0.72 0.44
CA ALA A 229 -13.76 1.42 -0.39
C ALA A 229 -13.11 2.52 -1.25
N CYS A 230 -13.57 2.66 -2.49
CA CYS A 230 -13.10 3.67 -3.45
C CYS A 230 -13.22 5.09 -2.88
N HIS A 231 -12.30 5.99 -3.23
CA HIS A 231 -12.32 7.42 -2.87
C HIS A 231 -12.39 7.79 -1.37
N THR A 232 -12.47 6.82 -0.45
CA THR A 232 -12.56 7.10 0.99
C THR A 232 -11.25 7.61 1.59
N GLY A 233 -10.16 7.63 0.80
CA GLY A 233 -8.89 8.26 1.13
C GLY A 233 -8.80 9.72 0.70
N VAL A 234 -9.81 10.31 0.05
CA VAL A 234 -9.81 11.70 -0.40
C VAL A 234 -9.83 12.66 0.79
N ALA A 235 -8.90 13.62 0.81
CA ALA A 235 -8.91 14.71 1.78
C ALA A 235 -9.90 15.82 1.39
N VAL A 236 -9.70 16.44 0.22
CA VAL A 236 -10.56 17.53 -0.29
C VAL A 236 -10.83 17.36 -1.78
N ARG A 237 -9.78 17.30 -2.59
CA ARG A 237 -9.90 17.28 -4.04
C ARG A 237 -9.88 15.86 -4.56
N TRP A 238 -10.82 15.50 -5.41
CA TRP A 238 -10.93 14.17 -5.99
C TRP A 238 -11.27 14.20 -7.46
N LEU A 239 -11.00 13.06 -8.11
CA LEU A 239 -11.33 12.85 -9.50
C LEU A 239 -12.75 12.27 -9.60
N GLU A 240 -13.66 13.06 -10.14
CA GLU A 240 -14.98 12.62 -10.57
C GLU A 240 -14.91 12.22 -12.05
N GLU A 241 -15.24 10.97 -12.36
CA GLU A 241 -15.35 10.49 -13.73
C GLU A 241 -16.82 10.47 -14.13
N THR A 242 -17.18 11.32 -15.10
CA THR A 242 -18.54 11.39 -15.66
C THR A 242 -18.56 10.76 -17.04
N PHE A 243 -19.68 10.14 -17.41
CA PHE A 243 -19.87 9.60 -18.76
C PHE A 243 -20.57 10.64 -19.63
N ASP A 244 -19.87 11.17 -20.64
CA ASP A 244 -20.36 12.21 -21.53
C ASP A 244 -20.10 11.81 -23.00
N ASN A 245 -21.17 11.68 -23.78
CA ASN A 245 -21.13 11.38 -25.21
C ASN A 245 -20.29 10.14 -25.61
N GLY A 246 -20.31 9.09 -24.79
CA GLY A 246 -19.59 7.84 -25.07
C GLY A 246 -18.18 7.76 -24.48
N ASP A 247 -17.68 8.84 -23.88
CA ASP A 247 -16.37 8.93 -23.25
C ASP A 247 -16.48 9.13 -21.74
N PHE A 248 -15.47 8.67 -21.00
CA PHE A 248 -15.26 9.11 -19.63
C PHE A 248 -14.52 10.45 -19.63
N VAL A 249 -15.13 11.45 -18.99
CA VAL A 249 -14.56 12.77 -18.76
C VAL A 249 -14.18 12.88 -17.30
N ALA A 250 -12.88 13.03 -17.08
CA ALA A 250 -12.27 13.27 -15.78
C ALA A 250 -12.45 14.75 -15.40
N ARG A 251 -13.08 15.03 -14.26
CA ARG A 251 -13.17 16.38 -13.68
C ARG A 251 -12.72 16.36 -12.23
N PHE A 252 -12.01 17.41 -11.83
CA PHE A 252 -11.72 17.57 -10.41
C PHE A 252 -12.91 18.20 -9.70
N ALA A 253 -13.35 17.54 -8.63
CA ALA A 253 -14.35 18.05 -7.71
C ALA A 253 -13.74 18.22 -6.32
N GLU A 254 -14.40 19.02 -5.49
CA GLU A 254 -14.00 19.27 -4.11
C GLU A 254 -15.09 18.82 -3.16
N ILE A 255 -14.67 18.34 -1.99
CA ILE A 255 -15.54 18.12 -0.84
C ILE A 255 -15.11 19.04 0.31
N ASP A 256 -16.09 19.56 1.03
CA ASP A 256 -15.88 20.22 2.32
C ASP A 256 -15.03 19.31 3.24
N PRO A 257 -13.85 19.77 3.74
CA PRO A 257 -13.00 18.97 4.63
C PRO A 257 -13.76 18.34 5.80
N ALA A 258 -14.78 19.01 6.34
CA ALA A 258 -15.56 18.50 7.45
C ALA A 258 -16.42 17.28 7.09
N LYS A 259 -16.73 17.10 5.80
CA LYS A 259 -17.51 15.99 5.22
C LYS A 259 -16.64 14.91 4.59
N SER A 260 -15.33 15.10 4.52
CA SER A 260 -14.42 14.04 4.06
C SER A 260 -14.43 12.87 5.05
N PHE A 261 -14.58 11.67 4.50
CA PHE A 261 -14.51 10.42 5.25
C PHE A 261 -13.10 10.21 5.82
N ALA A 262 -12.06 10.45 5.02
CA ALA A 262 -10.67 10.31 5.45
C ALA A 262 -10.36 11.24 6.63
N LEU A 263 -10.71 12.51 6.50
CA LEU A 263 -10.45 13.50 7.55
C LEU A 263 -11.32 13.27 8.78
N SER A 264 -12.51 12.68 8.62
CA SER A 264 -13.32 12.23 9.76
C SER A 264 -12.68 11.06 10.51
N VAL A 265 -12.10 10.08 9.81
CA VAL A 265 -11.35 8.98 10.46
C VAL A 265 -10.18 9.54 11.28
N ILE A 266 -9.43 10.48 10.73
CA ILE A 266 -8.31 11.17 11.40
C ILE A 266 -8.81 11.90 12.66
N ARG A 267 -9.83 12.75 12.51
CA ARG A 267 -10.42 13.54 13.60
C ARG A 267 -11.01 12.67 14.71
N SER A 268 -11.50 11.47 14.38
CA SER A 268 -12.01 10.50 15.35
C SER A 268 -10.91 9.81 16.17
N GLY A 269 -9.64 10.16 15.97
CA GLY A 269 -8.53 9.74 16.82
C GLY A 269 -7.80 8.49 16.33
N ALA A 270 -8.01 8.05 15.08
CA ALA A 270 -7.21 7.00 14.48
C ALA A 270 -5.71 7.35 14.55
N THR A 271 -4.84 6.34 14.56
CA THR A 271 -3.37 6.49 14.57
C THR A 271 -2.75 6.16 13.21
N GLY A 272 -3.53 5.56 12.32
CA GLY A 272 -3.20 5.40 10.92
C GLY A 272 -4.45 5.13 10.10
N TYR A 273 -4.43 5.48 8.82
CA TYR A 273 -5.54 5.23 7.91
C TYR A 273 -5.03 4.88 6.51
N VAL A 274 -5.33 3.68 6.01
CA VAL A 274 -4.92 3.23 4.68
C VAL A 274 -6.16 3.11 3.80
N ALA A 275 -6.18 3.82 2.67
CA ALA A 275 -7.33 3.92 1.78
C ALA A 275 -6.90 4.26 0.34
N TYR A 276 -7.84 4.71 -0.50
CA TYR A 276 -7.60 5.08 -1.90
C TYR A 276 -8.20 6.46 -2.20
N VAL A 277 -7.46 7.33 -2.89
CA VAL A 277 -7.94 8.64 -3.34
C VAL A 277 -8.71 8.59 -4.68
N ASN A 278 -8.71 7.43 -5.32
CA ASN A 278 -9.33 7.14 -6.61
C ASN A 278 -10.12 5.81 -6.53
N PRO A 279 -10.69 5.30 -7.65
CA PRO A 279 -11.23 3.96 -7.67
C PRO A 279 -10.15 2.95 -7.25
N ARG A 280 -10.51 2.04 -6.34
CA ARG A 280 -9.59 0.99 -5.88
C ARG A 280 -9.52 -0.13 -6.93
N PRO A 281 -8.35 -0.73 -7.20
CA PRO A 281 -8.31 -1.95 -7.99
C PRO A 281 -9.09 -3.04 -7.25
N ALA A 282 -9.80 -3.89 -7.98
CA ALA A 282 -10.35 -5.11 -7.39
C ALA A 282 -9.21 -5.92 -6.75
N GLY A 283 -9.48 -6.76 -5.75
CA GLY A 283 -8.49 -7.69 -5.20
C GLY A 283 -8.08 -7.45 -3.75
N PRO A 284 -7.14 -8.27 -3.23
CA PRO A 284 -6.97 -8.50 -1.79
C PRO A 284 -5.84 -7.69 -1.15
N GLU A 285 -5.25 -6.74 -1.87
CA GLU A 285 -3.98 -6.14 -1.50
C GLU A 285 -4.03 -5.44 -0.14
N LEU A 286 -5.11 -4.71 0.14
CA LEU A 286 -5.29 -4.08 1.44
C LEU A 286 -5.48 -5.09 2.59
N SER A 287 -6.01 -6.28 2.30
CA SER A 287 -6.08 -7.37 3.27
C SER A 287 -4.69 -7.95 3.58
N ILE A 288 -3.80 -8.00 2.58
CA ILE A 288 -2.40 -8.39 2.78
C ILE A 288 -1.69 -7.35 3.65
N ASP A 289 -1.89 -6.05 3.38
CA ASP A 289 -1.31 -4.96 4.16
C ASP A 289 -1.80 -5.03 5.62
N PHE A 290 -3.10 -5.25 5.82
CA PHE A 290 -3.70 -5.48 7.14
C PHE A 290 -3.05 -6.66 7.87
N HIS A 291 -2.90 -7.82 7.22
CA HIS A 291 -2.22 -8.98 7.83
C HIS A 291 -0.76 -8.69 8.18
N ARG A 292 -0.03 -7.97 7.33
CA ARG A 292 1.36 -7.59 7.59
C ARG A 292 1.48 -6.66 8.80
N LEU A 293 0.57 -5.70 8.97
CA LEU A 293 0.54 -4.86 10.16
C LEU A 293 0.32 -5.69 11.43
N LEU A 294 -0.64 -6.62 11.42
CA LEU A 294 -0.91 -7.51 12.55
C LEU A 294 0.28 -8.44 12.88
N ALA A 295 1.07 -8.81 11.86
CA ALA A 295 2.32 -9.54 12.01
C ALA A 295 3.51 -8.61 12.40
N GLY A 296 3.23 -7.35 12.70
CA GLY A 296 4.16 -6.39 13.29
C GLY A 296 5.00 -5.60 12.29
N ALA A 297 4.60 -5.50 11.02
CA ALA A 297 5.17 -4.52 10.10
C ALA A 297 4.86 -3.07 10.55
N THR A 298 5.65 -2.09 10.12
CA THR A 298 5.29 -0.68 10.22
C THR A 298 4.17 -0.32 9.23
N LEU A 299 3.46 0.79 9.46
CA LEU A 299 2.49 1.33 8.51
C LEU A 299 3.12 1.50 7.11
N GLY A 300 4.33 2.03 7.05
CA GLY A 300 5.09 2.25 5.82
C GLY A 300 5.51 0.96 5.13
N GLU A 301 6.05 -0.02 5.88
CA GLU A 301 6.41 -1.36 5.37
C GLU A 301 5.20 -2.05 4.71
N THR A 302 4.00 -1.93 5.31
CA THR A 302 2.79 -2.52 4.71
C THR A 302 2.45 -1.89 3.36
N ARG A 303 2.52 -0.57 3.25
CA ARG A 303 2.12 0.14 2.03
C ARG A 303 3.20 0.05 0.94
N ARG A 304 4.48 0.12 1.30
CA ARG A 304 5.63 -0.03 0.38
C ARG A 304 5.52 -1.30 -0.45
N ARG A 305 5.17 -2.42 0.18
CA ARG A 305 4.98 -3.70 -0.53
C ARG A 305 3.97 -3.60 -1.67
N ASP A 306 2.89 -2.83 -1.51
CA ASP A 306 1.91 -2.64 -2.57
C ASP A 306 2.47 -1.79 -3.71
N TYR A 307 3.26 -0.76 -3.38
CA TYR A 307 3.98 0.06 -4.35
C TYR A 307 5.01 -0.76 -5.17
N ASP A 308 5.83 -1.59 -4.52
CA ASP A 308 6.80 -2.46 -5.20
C ASP A 308 6.10 -3.42 -6.18
N LYS A 309 4.93 -3.92 -5.79
CA LYS A 309 4.12 -4.78 -6.66
C LYS A 309 3.54 -4.00 -7.85
N ILE A 310 3.18 -2.73 -7.68
CA ILE A 310 2.78 -1.86 -8.80
C ILE A 310 3.94 -1.65 -9.75
N VAL A 311 5.15 -1.38 -9.22
CA VAL A 311 6.39 -1.29 -10.00
C VAL A 311 6.62 -2.56 -10.82
N LEU A 312 6.55 -3.75 -10.19
CA LEU A 312 6.63 -5.03 -10.91
C LEU A 312 5.56 -5.18 -11.98
N GLY A 313 4.35 -4.63 -11.75
CA GLY A 313 3.31 -4.54 -12.77
C GLY A 313 3.81 -3.80 -14.01
N TYR A 314 4.28 -2.57 -13.84
CA TYR A 314 4.83 -1.75 -14.93
C TYR A 314 6.04 -2.42 -15.62
N VAL A 315 6.99 -2.96 -14.85
CA VAL A 315 8.14 -3.71 -15.39
C VAL A 315 7.69 -4.93 -16.21
N GLY A 316 6.66 -5.64 -15.75
CA GLY A 316 6.07 -6.76 -16.48
C GLY A 316 5.46 -6.37 -17.83
N PHE A 317 5.08 -5.10 -18.00
CA PHE A 317 4.61 -4.54 -19.27
C PHE A 317 5.73 -3.91 -20.11
N GLY A 318 6.99 -4.03 -19.70
CA GLY A 318 8.16 -3.54 -20.44
C GLY A 318 8.58 -2.11 -20.09
N GLU A 319 7.95 -1.50 -19.09
CA GLU A 319 8.37 -0.18 -18.60
C GLU A 319 9.62 -0.29 -17.72
N LYS A 320 10.39 0.80 -17.64
CA LYS A 320 11.61 0.85 -16.82
C LYS A 320 11.33 1.05 -15.33
N GLY A 321 10.11 1.41 -14.97
CA GLY A 321 9.70 1.78 -13.61
C GLY A 321 8.25 2.24 -13.63
N ILE A 322 7.81 2.88 -12.56
CA ILE A 322 6.42 3.33 -12.44
C ILE A 322 6.13 4.54 -13.34
N VAL A 323 5.07 4.45 -14.16
CA VAL A 323 4.64 5.52 -15.07
C VAL A 323 3.14 5.77 -14.90
N PRO A 324 2.71 6.40 -13.78
CA PRO A 324 1.30 6.65 -13.54
C PRO A 324 0.78 7.73 -14.50
N PRO A 325 -0.47 7.64 -14.97
CA PRO A 325 -1.00 8.69 -15.84
C PRO A 325 -1.25 9.97 -15.04
N VAL A 326 -1.04 11.10 -15.73
CA VAL A 326 -1.44 12.42 -15.24
C VAL A 326 -2.88 12.67 -15.63
N VAL A 327 -3.72 12.94 -14.63
CA VAL A 327 -5.12 13.28 -14.85
C VAL A 327 -5.22 14.77 -15.12
N LYS A 328 -5.86 15.14 -16.24
CA LYS A 328 -6.14 16.53 -16.59
C LYS A 328 -7.63 16.82 -16.37
N ASP A 329 -7.93 17.99 -15.84
CA ASP A 329 -9.31 18.44 -15.70
C ASP A 329 -9.96 18.60 -17.07
N GLY A 330 -11.16 18.04 -17.25
CA GLY A 330 -11.83 17.91 -18.55
C GLY A 330 -11.18 16.90 -19.50
N GLY A 331 -10.17 16.14 -19.05
CA GLY A 331 -9.49 15.13 -19.85
C GLY A 331 -10.42 14.00 -20.25
N ARG A 332 -10.32 13.55 -21.51
CA ARG A 332 -11.09 12.41 -22.03
C ARG A 332 -10.23 11.15 -22.09
N LYS A 333 -10.79 10.01 -21.65
CA LYS A 333 -10.19 8.69 -21.86
C LYS A 333 -11.01 7.92 -22.91
N PRO A 334 -10.52 7.79 -24.16
CA PRO A 334 -11.23 7.02 -25.18
C PRO A 334 -11.24 5.53 -24.81
N ARG A 335 -12.39 4.87 -24.95
CA ARG A 335 -12.59 3.46 -24.57
C ARG A 335 -11.83 2.46 -25.46
N LYS A 336 -11.46 2.87 -26.68
CA LYS A 336 -11.03 1.97 -27.77
C LYS A 336 -9.59 1.46 -27.65
N ASP A 337 -8.74 2.14 -26.89
CA ASP A 337 -7.30 1.84 -26.83
C ASP A 337 -6.83 1.37 -25.44
N LEU A 338 -7.78 1.16 -24.50
CA LEU A 338 -7.45 0.71 -23.16
C LEU A 338 -7.24 -0.81 -23.16
N ASP A 339 -6.04 -1.25 -22.77
CA ASP A 339 -5.94 -2.55 -22.13
C ASP A 339 -6.61 -2.38 -20.77
N VAL A 340 -7.92 -2.63 -20.73
CA VAL A 340 -8.77 -2.34 -19.58
C VAL A 340 -8.22 -2.97 -18.30
N VAL A 341 -7.51 -4.10 -18.40
CA VAL A 341 -6.92 -4.75 -17.23
C VAL A 341 -5.67 -4.01 -16.80
N ARG A 342 -4.72 -3.76 -17.72
CA ARG A 342 -3.50 -3.01 -17.42
C ARG A 342 -3.82 -1.60 -16.92
N ASP A 343 -4.54 -0.84 -17.72
CA ASP A 343 -4.74 0.58 -17.54
C ASP A 343 -5.67 0.85 -16.35
N MET A 344 -6.78 0.12 -16.20
CA MET A 344 -7.66 0.34 -15.03
C MET A 344 -6.99 -0.09 -13.73
N MET A 345 -6.27 -1.21 -13.71
CA MET A 345 -5.74 -1.74 -12.47
C MET A 345 -4.48 -0.99 -12.03
N LEU A 346 -3.54 -0.70 -12.94
CA LEU A 346 -2.36 0.10 -12.60
C LEU A 346 -2.74 1.54 -12.26
N ASP A 347 -3.65 2.16 -13.00
CA ASP A 347 -4.14 3.50 -12.68
C ASP A 347 -4.80 3.54 -11.30
N ALA A 348 -5.67 2.57 -11.02
CA ALA A 348 -6.36 2.48 -9.75
C ALA A 348 -5.39 2.27 -8.59
N ALA A 349 -4.43 1.34 -8.73
CA ALA A 349 -3.51 0.98 -7.65
C ALA A 349 -2.57 2.12 -7.22
N THR A 350 -2.24 3.03 -8.15
CA THR A 350 -1.36 4.18 -7.86
C THR A 350 -2.00 5.27 -7.00
N GLY A 351 -3.30 5.19 -6.70
CA GLY A 351 -3.98 6.09 -5.79
C GLY A 351 -4.14 5.56 -4.37
N GLY A 352 -3.53 4.42 -4.02
CA GLY A 352 -3.51 3.95 -2.64
C GLY A 352 -2.65 4.85 -1.75
N ILE A 353 -3.21 5.29 -0.63
CA ILE A 353 -2.63 6.26 0.30
C ILE A 353 -2.62 5.70 1.73
N ALA A 354 -1.57 6.02 2.49
CA ALA A 354 -1.51 5.79 3.93
C ALA A 354 -1.39 7.15 4.63
N TYR A 355 -2.26 7.42 5.58
CA TYR A 355 -2.16 8.54 6.51
C TYR A 355 -1.60 8.05 7.83
N GLY A 356 -0.61 8.77 8.37
CA GLY A 356 0.04 8.48 9.65
C GLY A 356 1.55 8.64 9.59
N ASP A 357 2.23 8.01 10.54
CA ASP A 357 3.67 7.92 10.58
C ASP A 357 4.09 6.59 9.91
N PRO A 358 4.87 6.58 8.79
CA PRO A 358 5.32 5.33 8.17
C PRO A 358 6.13 4.40 9.09
N ALA A 359 6.83 4.92 10.10
CA ALA A 359 7.58 4.13 11.07
C ALA A 359 6.70 3.59 12.21
N PHE A 360 5.43 3.98 12.30
CA PHE A 360 4.52 3.51 13.35
C PHE A 360 4.31 1.99 13.26
N ARG A 361 4.63 1.30 14.36
CA ARG A 361 4.55 -0.16 14.49
C ARG A 361 3.63 -0.54 15.65
N PRO A 362 2.33 -0.79 15.41
CA PRO A 362 1.37 -1.03 16.48
C PRO A 362 1.52 -2.41 17.15
N TYR A 363 2.10 -3.40 16.47
CA TYR A 363 2.25 -4.77 16.97
C TYR A 363 3.70 -5.26 16.98
N PRO A 364 4.08 -6.15 17.91
CA PRO A 364 5.39 -6.81 17.89
C PRO A 364 5.61 -7.64 16.62
N ALA A 365 6.83 -7.59 16.08
CA ALA A 365 7.21 -8.34 14.89
C ALA A 365 7.05 -9.86 15.10
N THR A 366 6.16 -10.48 14.32
CA THR A 366 5.91 -11.92 14.30
C THR A 366 5.81 -12.41 12.84
N PRO A 367 6.88 -12.30 12.03
CA PRO A 367 6.83 -12.59 10.60
C PRO A 367 6.45 -14.05 10.29
N ALA A 368 6.76 -14.98 11.20
CA ALA A 368 6.34 -16.38 11.09
C ALA A 368 4.81 -16.59 11.12
N ALA A 369 4.04 -15.55 11.46
CA ALA A 369 2.58 -15.59 11.40
C ALA A 369 2.00 -15.37 10.00
N LEU A 370 2.81 -14.85 9.06
CA LEU A 370 2.33 -14.59 7.71
C LEU A 370 2.01 -15.90 6.98
N PRO A 371 0.88 -15.95 6.24
CA PRO A 371 0.49 -17.13 5.45
C PRO A 371 1.42 -17.46 4.29
N GLN A 372 2.23 -16.50 3.85
CA GLN A 372 3.26 -16.68 2.84
C GLN A 372 4.62 -16.76 3.50
N SER A 373 5.42 -17.75 3.06
CA SER A 373 6.84 -17.82 3.37
C SER A 373 7.65 -17.86 2.09
N VAL A 374 8.81 -17.21 2.12
CA VAL A 374 9.77 -17.23 1.01
C VAL A 374 11.12 -17.65 1.57
N ARG A 375 11.72 -18.62 0.91
CA ARG A 375 13.05 -19.14 1.29
C ARG A 375 13.94 -19.09 0.07
N SER A 376 15.19 -18.73 0.26
CA SER A 376 16.22 -18.81 -0.76
C SER A 376 17.37 -19.68 -0.29
N SER A 377 17.97 -20.43 -1.21
CA SER A 377 19.17 -21.24 -0.96
C SER A 377 20.08 -21.24 -2.19
N ARG A 378 21.38 -21.35 -1.94
CA ARG A 378 22.39 -21.47 -2.99
C ARG A 378 22.46 -22.92 -3.47
N ASP A 379 22.49 -23.11 -4.79
CA ASP A 379 22.81 -24.39 -5.42
C ASP A 379 23.90 -24.17 -6.48
N GLY A 380 25.16 -24.36 -6.09
CA GLY A 380 26.31 -24.04 -6.93
C GLY A 380 26.35 -22.56 -7.33
N ALA A 381 26.30 -22.30 -8.64
CA ALA A 381 26.28 -20.95 -9.19
C ALA A 381 24.90 -20.28 -9.10
N ASP A 382 23.83 -21.05 -8.86
CA ASP A 382 22.45 -20.62 -8.95
C ASP A 382 21.88 -20.27 -7.57
N LEU A 383 20.73 -19.61 -7.57
CA LEU A 383 19.90 -19.34 -6.39
C LEU A 383 18.53 -20.02 -6.62
N ARG A 384 18.11 -20.87 -5.69
CA ARG A 384 16.74 -21.40 -5.65
C ARG A 384 15.89 -20.59 -4.71
N VAL A 385 14.71 -20.18 -5.16
CA VAL A 385 13.71 -19.47 -4.38
C VAL A 385 12.43 -20.29 -4.31
N THR A 386 11.94 -20.54 -3.11
CA THR A 386 10.69 -21.27 -2.87
C THR A 386 9.69 -20.35 -2.18
N PHE A 387 8.55 -20.13 -2.84
CA PHE A 387 7.36 -19.52 -2.28
C PHE A 387 6.45 -20.62 -1.75
N ARG A 388 5.87 -20.42 -0.57
CA ARG A 388 4.78 -21.25 -0.06
C ARG A 388 3.69 -20.38 0.54
N VAL A 389 2.45 -20.64 0.16
CA VAL A 389 1.25 -19.97 0.68
C VAL A 389 0.29 -21.00 1.25
N SER A 390 -0.15 -20.80 2.50
CA SER A 390 -1.09 -21.71 3.17
C SER A 390 -2.46 -21.74 2.50
N ALA A 391 -3.07 -22.93 2.44
CA ALA A 391 -4.35 -23.19 1.78
C ALA A 391 -5.47 -22.19 2.14
N ASN A 392 -5.61 -21.85 3.42
CA ASN A 392 -6.65 -20.95 3.93
C ASN A 392 -6.54 -19.52 3.43
N PHE A 393 -5.40 -19.16 2.84
CA PHE A 393 -5.07 -17.80 2.44
C PHE A 393 -4.79 -17.65 0.95
N VAL A 394 -4.86 -18.72 0.16
CA VAL A 394 -4.53 -18.70 -1.27
C VAL A 394 -5.33 -17.63 -2.02
N PHE A 395 -6.63 -17.48 -1.80
CA PHE A 395 -7.39 -16.42 -2.47
C PHE A 395 -6.97 -15.01 -2.06
N THR A 396 -6.59 -14.82 -0.79
CA THR A 396 -6.17 -13.50 -0.31
C THR A 396 -4.76 -13.16 -0.77
N TRP A 397 -3.84 -14.13 -0.77
CA TRP A 397 -2.43 -13.87 -1.06
C TRP A 397 -2.06 -14.07 -2.52
N CYS A 398 -2.78 -14.95 -3.20
CA CYS A 398 -2.44 -15.31 -4.56
C CYS A 398 -3.37 -14.70 -5.60
N SER A 399 -4.50 -14.05 -5.28
CA SER A 399 -5.29 -13.42 -6.36
C SER A 399 -4.50 -12.28 -7.02
N ASP A 400 -4.42 -12.27 -8.35
CA ASP A 400 -3.80 -11.18 -9.10
C ASP A 400 -4.85 -10.38 -9.89
N PRO A 401 -5.32 -9.24 -9.35
CA PRO A 401 -6.33 -8.46 -10.05
C PRO A 401 -5.78 -7.72 -11.27
N PHE A 402 -4.46 -7.60 -11.40
CA PHE A 402 -3.78 -6.88 -12.48
C PHE A 402 -3.65 -7.69 -13.77
N ALA A 403 -4.14 -8.92 -13.78
CA ALA A 403 -3.84 -9.83 -14.87
C ALA A 403 -5.04 -10.75 -15.17
N GLN A 404 -5.37 -10.88 -16.46
CA GLN A 404 -6.33 -11.84 -16.98
C GLN A 404 -5.62 -12.91 -17.80
N ALA A 405 -6.18 -14.11 -17.83
CA ALA A 405 -5.69 -15.14 -18.73
C ALA A 405 -5.82 -14.67 -20.20
N ALA A 406 -4.92 -15.15 -21.07
CA ALA A 406 -4.85 -14.75 -22.47
C ALA A 406 -6.17 -14.98 -23.26
N ASP A 407 -7.05 -15.86 -22.76
CA ASP A 407 -8.36 -16.13 -23.34
C ASP A 407 -9.48 -15.19 -22.84
N GLY A 408 -9.13 -14.21 -21.99
CA GLY A 408 -10.02 -13.23 -21.37
C GLY A 408 -11.01 -13.82 -20.36
N ARG A 409 -10.91 -15.12 -20.02
CA ARG A 409 -11.97 -15.84 -19.28
C ARG A 409 -11.56 -16.36 -17.90
N GLY A 410 -10.33 -16.10 -17.46
CA GLY A 410 -9.82 -16.58 -16.16
C GLY A 410 -9.15 -15.51 -15.31
N MET A 411 -9.42 -15.54 -14.00
CA MET A 411 -8.65 -14.81 -12.99
C MET A 411 -7.23 -15.38 -12.94
N LEU A 412 -6.22 -14.52 -13.01
CA LEU A 412 -4.86 -14.95 -12.72
C LEU A 412 -4.62 -14.93 -11.22
N MET A 413 -3.79 -15.89 -10.81
CA MET A 413 -3.21 -15.96 -9.50
C MET A 413 -1.71 -15.62 -9.60
N LYS A 414 -1.07 -15.33 -8.47
CA LYS A 414 0.34 -15.01 -8.34
C LYS A 414 0.94 -15.49 -7.03
N VAL A 415 2.26 -15.63 -7.02
CA VAL A 415 3.07 -15.42 -5.82
C VAL A 415 3.98 -14.23 -6.11
N CYS A 416 4.17 -13.37 -5.11
CA CYS A 416 4.94 -12.14 -5.27
C CYS A 416 5.64 -11.79 -3.96
N ASP A 417 6.96 -11.66 -3.99
CA ASP A 417 7.77 -11.18 -2.88
C ASP A 417 9.18 -10.81 -3.33
N ARG A 418 9.98 -10.25 -2.41
CA ARG A 418 11.41 -10.01 -2.61
C ARG A 418 12.28 -10.97 -1.81
N VAL A 419 13.45 -11.33 -2.37
CA VAL A 419 14.45 -12.15 -1.68
C VAL A 419 15.78 -11.43 -1.62
N GLU A 420 16.45 -11.45 -0.46
CA GLU A 420 17.80 -10.91 -0.34
C GLU A 420 18.76 -11.72 -1.23
N LEU A 421 19.51 -11.00 -2.07
CA LEU A 421 20.52 -11.58 -2.92
C LEU A 421 21.82 -11.78 -2.14
N PRO A 422 22.49 -12.94 -2.26
CA PRO A 422 23.81 -13.13 -1.69
C PRO A 422 24.81 -12.09 -2.21
N GLN A 423 25.76 -11.68 -1.38
CA GLN A 423 26.76 -10.70 -1.76
C GLN A 423 27.48 -11.10 -3.06
N GLY A 424 27.53 -10.17 -4.04
CA GLY A 424 28.17 -10.38 -5.33
C GLY A 424 27.41 -11.31 -6.30
N PHE A 425 26.22 -11.78 -5.95
CA PHE A 425 25.37 -12.54 -6.85
C PHE A 425 24.67 -11.62 -7.86
N GLU A 426 24.84 -11.91 -9.14
CA GLU A 426 24.12 -11.22 -10.23
C GLU A 426 23.07 -12.16 -10.82
N PRO A 427 21.76 -11.85 -10.69
CA PRO A 427 20.71 -12.68 -11.26
C PRO A 427 20.75 -12.64 -12.79
N GLY A 428 20.75 -13.84 -13.39
CA GLY A 428 20.61 -14.10 -14.82
C GLY A 428 19.23 -14.68 -15.14
N ASP A 429 19.16 -15.68 -16.01
CA ASP A 429 17.88 -16.29 -16.41
C ASP A 429 17.11 -16.87 -15.22
N LEU A 430 15.79 -16.69 -15.26
CA LEU A 430 14.87 -17.25 -14.28
C LEU A 430 14.06 -18.38 -14.92
N THR A 431 13.84 -19.46 -14.17
CA THR A 431 13.02 -20.59 -14.62
C THR A 431 12.18 -21.11 -13.45
N VAL A 432 10.89 -21.33 -13.67
CA VAL A 432 10.05 -22.05 -12.72
C VAL A 432 10.39 -23.54 -12.83
N GLU A 433 11.01 -24.11 -11.79
CA GLU A 433 11.35 -25.55 -11.74
C GLU A 433 10.14 -26.40 -11.37
N ALA A 434 9.27 -25.88 -10.51
CA ALA A 434 8.04 -26.53 -10.09
C ALA A 434 7.04 -25.49 -9.59
N ALA A 435 5.76 -25.73 -9.86
CA ALA A 435 4.67 -24.98 -9.28
C ALA A 435 3.49 -25.93 -9.02
N SER A 436 2.88 -25.86 -7.83
CA SER A 436 1.75 -26.71 -7.46
C SER A 436 0.74 -25.98 -6.57
N PHE A 437 -0.50 -26.44 -6.63
CA PHE A 437 -1.57 -26.11 -5.69
C PHE A 437 -2.08 -27.44 -5.14
N GLY A 438 -1.66 -27.76 -3.91
CA GLY A 438 -1.81 -29.09 -3.33
C GLY A 438 -1.03 -30.12 -4.15
N LYS A 439 -1.75 -31.12 -4.67
CA LYS A 439 -1.18 -32.20 -5.49
C LYS A 439 -1.14 -31.87 -6.98
N ASP A 440 -1.79 -30.79 -7.39
CA ASP A 440 -1.99 -30.46 -8.79
C ASP A 440 -0.85 -29.55 -9.27
N ALA A 441 -0.20 -29.94 -10.37
CA ALA A 441 0.83 -29.12 -11.01
C ALA A 441 0.18 -27.89 -11.68
N LEU A 442 0.85 -26.74 -11.56
CA LEU A 442 0.42 -25.47 -12.14
C LEU A 442 1.20 -25.20 -13.42
N GLU A 443 0.49 -24.71 -14.42
CA GLU A 443 1.08 -24.12 -15.61
C GLU A 443 1.29 -22.62 -15.37
N THR A 444 2.55 -22.19 -15.32
CA THR A 444 2.91 -20.82 -14.98
C THR A 444 3.19 -19.98 -16.22
N LEU A 445 2.90 -18.69 -16.12
CA LEU A 445 3.35 -17.68 -17.06
C LEU A 445 4.83 -17.34 -16.82
N PRO A 446 5.49 -16.61 -17.75
CA PRO A 446 6.85 -16.13 -17.55
C PRO A 446 7.01 -15.35 -16.23
N VAL A 447 8.16 -15.54 -15.59
CA VAL A 447 8.50 -14.85 -14.34
C VAL A 447 8.75 -13.38 -14.64
N VAL A 448 8.12 -12.48 -13.88
CA VAL A 448 8.46 -11.06 -13.86
C VAL A 448 9.40 -10.82 -12.69
N SER A 449 10.50 -10.12 -12.93
CA SER A 449 11.50 -9.84 -11.90
C SER A 449 12.24 -8.53 -12.13
N ALA A 450 12.66 -7.90 -11.05
CA ALA A 450 13.60 -6.79 -11.06
C ALA A 450 14.47 -6.82 -9.80
N VAL A 451 15.63 -6.16 -9.86
CA VAL A 451 16.56 -6.05 -8.73
C VAL A 451 16.38 -4.69 -8.09
N GLU A 452 16.37 -4.70 -6.76
CA GLU A 452 16.32 -3.52 -5.89
C GLU A 452 17.64 -3.43 -5.09
N SER A 453 18.07 -2.21 -4.82
CA SER A 453 19.09 -1.83 -3.84
C SER A 453 18.38 -1.13 -2.68
N ASP A 454 18.42 -1.72 -1.49
CA ASP A 454 17.74 -1.17 -0.33
C ASP A 454 18.66 -1.27 0.88
N ALA A 455 18.99 -0.12 1.48
CA ALA A 455 19.84 -0.02 2.67
C ALA A 455 21.20 -0.75 2.54
N GLY A 456 21.84 -0.66 1.37
CA GLY A 456 23.13 -1.30 1.09
C GLY A 456 23.04 -2.82 0.86
N LYS A 457 21.84 -3.38 0.84
CA LYS A 457 21.55 -4.75 0.43
C LYS A 457 20.94 -4.76 -0.96
N ARG A 458 20.93 -5.93 -1.59
CA ARG A 458 20.25 -6.14 -2.87
C ARG A 458 19.14 -7.16 -2.70
N PHE A 459 18.01 -6.90 -3.32
CA PHE A 459 16.87 -7.80 -3.32
C PHE A 459 16.46 -8.12 -4.75
N LEU A 460 16.04 -9.36 -4.98
CA LEU A 460 15.40 -9.78 -6.22
C LEU A 460 13.91 -9.88 -5.95
N HIS A 461 13.14 -9.00 -6.57
CA HIS A 461 11.69 -9.06 -6.60
C HIS A 461 11.25 -10.06 -7.66
N LEU A 462 10.31 -10.93 -7.30
CA LEU A 462 9.84 -12.02 -8.14
C LEU A 462 8.31 -12.05 -8.12
N LYS A 463 7.71 -12.17 -9.30
CA LYS A 463 6.28 -12.42 -9.49
C LYS A 463 6.10 -13.56 -10.48
N VAL A 464 5.38 -14.60 -10.05
CA VAL A 464 5.04 -15.76 -10.89
C VAL A 464 3.53 -15.87 -10.96
N ASN A 465 2.97 -15.85 -12.16
CA ASN A 465 1.53 -15.94 -12.39
C ASN A 465 1.10 -17.32 -12.91
N TRP A 466 -0.15 -17.69 -12.64
CA TRP A 466 -0.81 -18.85 -13.25
C TRP A 466 -2.32 -18.61 -13.38
N ALA A 467 -2.98 -19.33 -14.27
CA ALA A 467 -4.44 -19.26 -14.41
C ALA A 467 -5.14 -20.02 -13.27
N TYR A 468 -6.12 -19.38 -12.62
CA TYR A 468 -6.96 -20.06 -11.65
C TYR A 468 -7.79 -21.17 -12.32
N ARG A 469 -7.87 -22.34 -11.68
CA ARG A 469 -8.75 -23.45 -12.08
C ARG A 469 -9.66 -23.83 -10.91
N LYS A 470 -10.95 -24.03 -11.19
CA LYS A 470 -11.92 -24.44 -10.18
C LYS A 470 -11.57 -25.84 -9.66
N GLY A 471 -11.69 -26.05 -8.34
CA GLY A 471 -11.46 -27.35 -7.70
C GLY A 471 -10.04 -27.57 -7.17
N LEU A 472 -9.12 -26.63 -7.39
CA LEU A 472 -7.80 -26.66 -6.75
C LEU A 472 -7.92 -26.44 -5.23
N SER A 473 -7.10 -27.14 -4.46
CA SER A 473 -7.09 -27.07 -2.99
C SER A 473 -5.73 -27.43 -2.42
N GLY A 474 -5.44 -26.99 -1.19
CA GLY A 474 -4.16 -27.22 -0.51
C GLY A 474 -3.24 -25.99 -0.53
N ASP A 475 -2.00 -26.18 -0.10
CA ASP A 475 -1.01 -25.11 -0.12
C ASP A 475 -0.55 -24.84 -1.57
N VAL A 476 -0.17 -23.59 -1.86
CA VAL A 476 0.55 -23.26 -3.08
C VAL A 476 2.04 -23.32 -2.80
N GLU A 477 2.80 -24.00 -3.66
CA GLU A 477 4.26 -23.98 -3.65
C GLU A 477 4.77 -23.62 -5.05
N VAL A 478 5.71 -22.68 -5.14
CA VAL A 478 6.38 -22.31 -6.40
C VAL A 478 7.88 -22.25 -6.17
N ARG A 479 8.64 -22.98 -6.98
CA ARG A 479 10.11 -23.03 -6.95
C ARG A 479 10.67 -22.40 -8.22
N VAL A 480 11.47 -21.37 -8.04
CA VAL A 480 12.15 -20.61 -9.11
C VAL A 480 13.65 -20.82 -8.97
N ARG A 481 14.30 -21.24 -10.05
CA ARG A 481 15.75 -21.19 -10.19
C ARG A 481 16.15 -19.89 -10.86
N VAL A 482 17.11 -19.19 -10.25
CA VAL A 482 17.72 -17.98 -10.74
C VAL A 482 19.17 -18.31 -11.05
N LYS A 483 19.54 -18.31 -12.33
CA LYS A 483 20.92 -18.59 -12.73
C LYS A 483 21.84 -17.44 -12.29
N GLY A 484 23.04 -17.76 -11.83
CA GLY A 484 24.07 -16.74 -11.65
C GLY A 484 24.62 -16.30 -13.01
N LYS A 485 24.71 -15.00 -13.29
CA LYS A 485 25.46 -14.53 -14.46
C LYS A 485 26.93 -14.92 -14.30
N THR A 486 27.44 -15.71 -15.23
CA THR A 486 28.88 -15.91 -15.35
C THR A 486 29.48 -14.59 -15.78
N LYS A 487 30.39 -14.01 -14.98
CA LYS A 487 31.19 -12.88 -15.45
C LYS A 487 31.96 -13.37 -16.68
N THR A 488 31.54 -12.99 -17.88
CA THR A 488 32.37 -13.08 -19.08
C THR A 488 33.64 -12.32 -18.76
N ARG A 489 34.74 -13.05 -18.63
CA ARG A 489 36.06 -12.51 -18.30
C ARG A 489 36.60 -11.66 -19.43
#